data_AF-A0A7S2VYX4-F1
#
_entry.id   AF-A0A7S2VYX4-F1
#
_cell.length_a   1.000
_cell.length_b   1.000
_cell.length_c   1.000
_cell.angle_alpha   90.00
_cell.angle_beta   90.00
_cell.angle_gamma   90.00
#
_symmetry.space_group_name_H-M   'P 1'
#
loop_
_entity.id
_entity.type
_entity.pdbx_description
1 polymer ?
#
loop_
_entity_poly.entity_id
_entity_poly.type
_entity_poly.pdbx_seq_one_letter_code
_entity_poly.pdbx_strand_id
1 'polypeptide(L)'
;TSPYGDLISNVKTFLQKAISEPPQNPLSAIRIINEMIIGPVTKAQSNITGNLFYPGTLLDESVSIEIGGIESAVNVLLSDVTIEHLDTVGNPFKVIDPIGANAVTSSTTFGVPDDQLKVKVTLYVKISGDSDSDVLEDKLDITLQVADLSMLLSTFLKVSTHRLENITLVDFLNGYCWAAMIPAPSLDEYGVGQYETEDYPTATIMDLALTFSSMQLNIDCISCSSKGFEELSKRLQTPEGKKSFSVTAGTFFSRLMEMMGGKISQVFVDRALNEAQGKCANPKSAATNYKAFDVQSQEPYPKVLVSIICFGLFLLTISFAVKECLVRRLRQMERERLKNAPNEEISRRIQQEYRDKAYQDTLDSSTDPMFLSPVISLSVRVLVPFIIIGNIILFLTGHLSLGASVAINAGLAEQKVMIYHFYEFSMFRSAVQMWTSGAKILSVLTFAFSGVWPYSKQLVILGLWFTPPNRVSVKRRGAIYDWLDLYSKWSLVDIFV
;
A
#
# COMPACT_ATOMS: atom_id res chain seq x y z
N THR A 1 -52.98 -21.82 15.82
CA THR A 1 -53.56 -21.21 14.60
C THR A 1 -52.60 -20.14 14.14
N SER A 2 -52.11 -20.22 12.89
CA SER A 2 -51.24 -19.15 12.34
C SER A 2 -52.00 -17.82 12.40
N PRO A 3 -51.40 -16.73 12.92
CA PRO A 3 -52.08 -15.43 13.06
C PRO A 3 -52.59 -14.88 11.71
N TYR A 4 -52.05 -15.36 10.59
CA TYR A 4 -52.36 -14.87 9.24
C TYR A 4 -53.00 -15.93 8.32
N GLY A 5 -53.32 -17.13 8.82
CA GLY A 5 -53.93 -18.19 8.00
C GLY A 5 -53.14 -18.48 6.71
N ASP A 6 -53.83 -18.54 5.58
CA ASP A 6 -53.24 -18.83 4.25
C ASP A 6 -52.75 -17.58 3.50
N LEU A 7 -52.78 -16.38 4.12
CA LEU A 7 -52.43 -15.12 3.46
C LEU A 7 -51.03 -15.14 2.85
N ILE A 8 -50.03 -15.60 3.61
CA ILE A 8 -48.63 -15.67 3.14
C ILE A 8 -48.50 -16.65 1.97
N SER A 9 -49.19 -17.79 2.04
CA SER A 9 -49.20 -18.77 0.95
C SER A 9 -49.81 -18.18 -0.32
N ASN A 10 -50.94 -17.47 -0.20
CA ASN A 10 -51.61 -16.83 -1.33
C ASN A 10 -50.77 -15.72 -1.96
N VAL A 11 -50.10 -14.90 -1.15
CA VAL A 11 -49.16 -13.87 -1.62
C VAL A 11 -47.97 -14.51 -2.34
N LYS A 12 -47.39 -15.58 -1.79
CA LYS A 12 -46.32 -16.34 -2.45
C LYS A 12 -46.76 -16.88 -3.81
N THR A 13 -47.95 -17.51 -3.88
CA THR A 13 -48.48 -18.06 -5.14
C THR A 13 -48.73 -16.95 -6.17
N PHE A 14 -49.25 -15.80 -5.74
CA PHE A 14 -49.45 -14.64 -6.61
C PHE A 14 -48.12 -14.10 -7.16
N LEU A 15 -47.13 -13.88 -6.29
CA LEU A 15 -45.81 -13.40 -6.68
C LEU A 15 -45.11 -14.38 -7.61
N GLN A 16 -45.16 -15.68 -7.30
CA GLN A 16 -44.53 -16.72 -8.12
C GLN A 16 -45.17 -16.79 -9.51
N LYS A 17 -46.50 -16.61 -9.59
CA LYS A 17 -47.19 -16.49 -10.88
C LYS A 17 -46.72 -15.24 -11.62
N ALA A 18 -46.73 -14.06 -10.99
CA ALA A 18 -46.31 -12.81 -11.60
C ALA A 18 -44.86 -12.85 -12.12
N ILE A 19 -43.93 -13.45 -11.38
CA ILE A 19 -42.52 -13.59 -11.76
C ILE A 19 -42.35 -14.51 -12.98
N SER A 20 -43.21 -15.52 -13.13
CA SER A 20 -43.10 -16.52 -14.21
C SER A 20 -43.77 -16.07 -15.52
N GLU A 21 -44.56 -15.00 -15.47
CA GLU A 21 -45.28 -14.47 -16.64
C GLU A 21 -44.33 -13.67 -17.55
N PRO A 22 -44.49 -13.75 -18.88
CA PRO A 22 -43.62 -13.04 -19.80
C PRO A 22 -43.82 -11.51 -19.68
N PRO A 23 -42.79 -10.68 -19.98
CA PRO A 23 -42.83 -9.23 -19.76
C PRO A 23 -44.00 -8.50 -20.44
N GLN A 24 -44.54 -9.07 -21.52
CA GLN A 24 -45.68 -8.50 -22.23
C GLN A 24 -47.01 -8.65 -21.45
N ASN A 25 -47.07 -9.54 -20.46
CA ASN A 25 -48.25 -9.73 -19.62
C ASN A 25 -48.39 -8.54 -18.64
N PRO A 26 -49.58 -7.89 -18.55
CA PRO A 26 -49.88 -6.85 -17.56
C PRO A 26 -49.57 -7.23 -16.10
N LEU A 27 -49.66 -8.52 -15.79
CA LEU A 27 -49.43 -9.07 -14.45
C LEU A 27 -48.00 -9.58 -14.25
N SER A 28 -47.10 -9.40 -15.21
CA SER A 28 -45.70 -9.81 -15.05
C SER A 28 -44.99 -8.95 -14.02
N ALA A 29 -44.14 -9.57 -13.20
CA ALA A 29 -43.38 -8.87 -12.18
C ALA A 29 -42.46 -7.81 -12.78
N ILE A 30 -41.85 -8.11 -13.94
CA ILE A 30 -41.00 -7.18 -14.68
C ILE A 30 -41.76 -5.91 -15.06
N ARG A 31 -42.97 -6.05 -15.62
CA ARG A 31 -43.79 -4.90 -15.99
C ARG A 31 -44.26 -4.11 -14.78
N ILE A 32 -44.68 -4.79 -13.70
CA ILE A 32 -45.05 -4.14 -12.44
C ILE A 32 -43.87 -3.31 -11.90
N ILE A 33 -42.65 -3.85 -11.96
CA ILE A 33 -41.47 -3.14 -11.47
C ILE A 33 -41.18 -1.92 -12.33
N ASN A 34 -41.14 -2.05 -13.65
CA ASN A 34 -40.84 -0.93 -14.54
C ASN A 34 -41.94 0.14 -14.50
N GLU A 35 -43.21 -0.25 -14.61
CA GLU A 35 -44.34 0.70 -14.75
C GLU A 35 -44.93 1.19 -13.41
N MET A 36 -44.94 0.35 -12.37
CA MET A 36 -45.61 0.68 -11.09
C MET A 36 -44.65 1.06 -9.97
N ILE A 37 -43.37 0.67 -10.05
CA ILE A 37 -42.37 0.95 -9.00
C ILE A 37 -41.35 1.96 -9.51
N ILE A 38 -40.53 1.60 -10.50
CA ILE A 38 -39.44 2.44 -11.00
C ILE A 38 -40.00 3.69 -11.65
N GLY A 39 -40.87 3.56 -12.65
CA GLY A 39 -41.39 4.67 -13.43
C GLY A 39 -41.98 5.82 -12.59
N PRO A 40 -42.90 5.56 -11.63
CA PRO A 40 -43.48 6.60 -10.79
C PRO A 40 -42.45 7.24 -9.85
N VAL A 41 -41.54 6.45 -9.27
CA VAL A 41 -40.49 6.96 -8.36
C VAL A 41 -39.50 7.84 -9.10
N THR A 42 -39.01 7.39 -10.26
CA THR A 42 -38.10 8.16 -11.11
C THR A 42 -38.77 9.43 -11.62
N LYS A 43 -40.04 9.34 -12.05
CA LYS A 43 -40.79 10.51 -12.53
C LYS A 43 -41.05 11.53 -11.42
N ALA A 44 -41.35 11.07 -10.20
CA ALA A 44 -41.50 11.97 -9.06
C ALA A 44 -40.19 12.71 -8.71
N GLN A 45 -39.04 12.09 -9.00
CA GLN A 45 -37.73 12.60 -8.65
C GLN A 45 -37.14 13.52 -9.75
N SER A 46 -37.22 13.11 -11.01
CA SER A 46 -36.56 13.79 -12.14
C SER A 46 -37.52 14.43 -13.14
N ASN A 47 -38.84 14.29 -12.94
CA ASN A 47 -39.90 14.56 -13.92
C ASN A 47 -39.90 13.65 -15.17
N ILE A 48 -38.96 12.72 -15.28
CA ILE A 48 -38.81 11.81 -16.43
C ILE A 48 -38.91 10.36 -15.95
N THR A 49 -39.83 9.60 -16.55
CA THR A 49 -39.94 8.15 -16.28
C THR A 49 -38.65 7.45 -16.69
N GLY A 50 -38.13 6.56 -15.84
CA GLY A 50 -36.89 5.84 -16.09
C GLY A 50 -35.62 6.57 -15.68
N ASN A 51 -35.69 7.88 -15.36
CA ASN A 51 -34.49 8.67 -15.10
C ASN A 51 -34.40 9.13 -13.64
N LEU A 52 -33.19 9.06 -13.08
CA LEU A 52 -32.83 9.73 -11.83
C LEU A 52 -31.85 10.85 -12.13
N PHE A 53 -32.04 12.00 -11.49
CA PHE A 53 -31.15 13.15 -11.66
C PHE A 53 -30.73 13.71 -10.31
N TYR A 54 -29.44 13.68 -10.02
CA TYR A 54 -28.85 14.23 -8.79
C TYR A 54 -28.12 15.52 -9.13
N PRO A 55 -28.80 16.69 -9.04
CA PRO A 55 -28.18 17.97 -9.37
C PRO A 55 -27.13 18.36 -8.33
N GLY A 56 -26.12 19.09 -8.79
CA GLY A 56 -25.11 19.69 -7.94
C GLY A 56 -23.89 18.80 -7.71
N THR A 57 -23.01 19.26 -6.82
CA THR A 57 -21.69 18.68 -6.60
C THR A 57 -21.75 17.43 -5.73
N LEU A 58 -21.23 16.32 -6.26
CA LEU A 58 -21.07 15.06 -5.52
C LEU A 58 -19.67 14.94 -4.91
N LEU A 59 -18.66 15.44 -5.61
CA LEU A 59 -17.29 15.44 -5.17
C LEU A 59 -16.68 16.79 -5.51
N ASP A 60 -16.04 17.41 -4.54
CA ASP A 60 -15.27 18.65 -4.68
C ASP A 60 -13.96 18.45 -3.91
N GLU A 61 -12.95 17.99 -4.61
CA GLU A 61 -11.65 17.69 -4.01
C GLU A 61 -10.58 18.57 -4.63
N SER A 62 -9.90 19.33 -3.78
CA SER A 62 -8.75 20.13 -4.15
C SER A 62 -7.49 19.45 -3.61
N VAL A 63 -6.61 19.01 -4.51
CA VAL A 63 -5.32 18.43 -4.14
C VAL A 63 -4.23 19.42 -4.53
N SER A 64 -3.54 19.96 -3.53
CA SER A 64 -2.30 20.71 -3.74
C SER A 64 -1.18 19.73 -4.01
N ILE A 65 -0.61 19.79 -5.21
CA ILE A 65 0.51 18.96 -5.63
C ILE A 65 1.71 19.89 -5.79
N GLU A 66 2.74 19.67 -4.98
CA GLU A 66 4.04 20.32 -5.16
C GLU A 66 4.82 19.51 -6.20
N ILE A 67 4.98 20.07 -7.41
CA ILE A 67 5.65 19.39 -8.53
C ILE A 67 6.91 20.19 -8.88
N GLY A 68 8.08 19.70 -8.45
CA GLY A 68 9.36 20.31 -8.82
C GLY A 68 9.57 21.74 -8.30
N GLY A 69 8.98 22.09 -7.15
CA GLY A 69 9.03 23.42 -6.56
C GLY A 69 7.97 24.41 -7.07
N ILE A 70 7.03 23.94 -7.90
CA ILE A 70 5.83 24.68 -8.31
C ILE A 70 4.65 24.12 -7.50
N GLU A 71 3.98 24.98 -6.74
CA GLU A 71 2.72 24.63 -6.09
C GLU A 71 1.60 24.70 -7.13
N SER A 72 1.06 23.55 -7.52
CA SER A 72 -0.09 23.48 -8.41
C SER A 72 -1.30 22.94 -7.66
N ALA A 73 -2.43 23.64 -7.74
CA ALA A 73 -3.69 23.16 -7.20
C ALA A 73 -4.46 22.42 -8.30
N VAL A 74 -4.76 21.14 -8.07
CA VAL A 74 -5.65 20.35 -8.94
C VAL A 74 -6.99 20.23 -8.24
N ASN A 75 -7.99 20.89 -8.80
CA ASN A 75 -9.37 20.83 -8.35
C ASN A 75 -10.14 19.89 -9.26
N VAL A 76 -10.76 18.87 -8.66
CA VAL A 76 -11.59 17.88 -9.35
C VAL A 76 -12.99 17.99 -8.77
N LEU A 77 -13.94 18.33 -9.63
CA LEU A 77 -15.34 18.47 -9.27
C LEU A 77 -16.19 17.52 -10.12
N LEU A 78 -16.93 16.61 -9.47
CA LEU A 78 -17.94 15.78 -10.11
C LEU A 78 -19.32 16.29 -9.74
N SER A 79 -20.16 16.56 -10.73
CA SER A 79 -21.52 17.06 -10.54
C SER A 79 -22.52 16.40 -11.48
N ASP A 80 -23.80 16.66 -11.19
CA ASP A 80 -24.92 16.44 -12.10
C ASP A 80 -24.99 15.00 -12.64
N VAL A 81 -25.12 14.04 -11.72
CA VAL A 81 -25.25 12.63 -12.10
C VAL A 81 -26.67 12.34 -12.56
N THR A 82 -26.77 11.82 -13.78
CA THR A 82 -28.02 11.31 -14.34
C THR A 82 -27.89 9.82 -14.57
N ILE A 83 -28.90 9.06 -14.14
CA ILE A 83 -29.06 7.66 -14.52
C ILE A 83 -30.31 7.58 -15.37
N GLU A 84 -30.19 7.12 -16.61
CA GLU A 84 -31.29 7.02 -17.56
C GLU A 84 -31.64 5.56 -17.85
N HIS A 85 -32.91 5.32 -18.19
CA HIS A 85 -33.44 4.01 -18.58
C HIS A 85 -33.32 2.95 -17.47
N LEU A 86 -33.58 3.33 -16.22
CA LEU A 86 -33.65 2.40 -15.08
C LEU A 86 -34.87 1.48 -15.13
N ASP A 87 -35.91 1.85 -15.88
CA ASP A 87 -37.15 1.11 -16.11
C ASP A 87 -37.02 0.04 -17.20
N THR A 88 -35.79 -0.45 -17.42
CA THR A 88 -35.44 -1.47 -18.42
C THR A 88 -35.16 -2.83 -17.80
N VAL A 89 -35.76 -3.13 -16.63
CA VAL A 89 -35.61 -4.45 -16.01
C VAL A 89 -36.10 -5.52 -16.99
N GLY A 90 -35.28 -6.55 -17.19
CA GLY A 90 -35.50 -7.61 -18.16
C GLY A 90 -35.43 -9.00 -17.55
N ASN A 91 -35.54 -10.02 -18.41
CA ASN A 91 -35.35 -11.42 -18.02
C ASN A 91 -33.86 -11.79 -17.91
N PRO A 92 -33.50 -12.74 -17.02
CA PRO A 92 -34.34 -13.35 -15.99
C PRO A 92 -34.50 -12.43 -14.77
N PHE A 93 -35.73 -12.24 -14.30
CA PHE A 93 -36.01 -11.55 -13.04
C PHE A 93 -36.39 -12.57 -11.97
N LYS A 94 -35.48 -12.80 -11.02
CA LYS A 94 -35.67 -13.70 -9.88
C LYS A 94 -35.29 -12.96 -8.60
N VAL A 95 -36.16 -13.02 -7.61
CA VAL A 95 -35.93 -12.40 -6.30
C VAL A 95 -36.11 -13.45 -5.23
N ILE A 96 -35.06 -13.69 -4.44
CA ILE A 96 -35.06 -14.62 -3.30
C ILE A 96 -35.54 -16.04 -3.75
N ASP A 97 -34.98 -16.54 -4.87
CA ASP A 97 -35.23 -17.90 -5.38
C ASP A 97 -34.43 -18.91 -4.54
N PRO A 98 -35.07 -19.86 -3.83
CA PRO A 98 -34.37 -20.78 -2.95
C PRO A 98 -33.57 -21.82 -3.75
N ILE A 99 -32.29 -21.93 -3.45
CA ILE A 99 -31.37 -22.94 -4.03
C ILE A 99 -30.92 -23.98 -3.01
N GLY A 100 -31.24 -23.78 -1.73
CA GLY A 100 -30.99 -24.70 -0.63
C GLY A 100 -31.78 -24.30 0.62
N ALA A 101 -31.58 -24.99 1.74
CA ALA A 101 -32.33 -24.73 2.97
C ALA A 101 -32.14 -23.30 3.53
N ASN A 102 -30.92 -22.76 3.40
CA ASN A 102 -30.52 -21.43 3.90
C ASN A 102 -29.86 -20.58 2.82
N ALA A 103 -30.04 -20.93 1.54
CA ALA A 103 -29.37 -20.25 0.42
C ALA A 103 -30.40 -19.79 -0.59
N VAL A 104 -30.34 -18.50 -0.92
CA VAL A 104 -31.24 -17.85 -1.88
C VAL A 104 -30.42 -17.12 -2.94
N THR A 105 -30.91 -17.16 -4.18
CA THR A 105 -30.32 -16.44 -5.29
C THR A 105 -31.30 -15.40 -5.81
N SER A 106 -30.77 -14.25 -6.21
CA SER A 106 -31.51 -13.21 -6.90
C SER A 106 -30.77 -12.87 -8.18
N SER A 107 -31.48 -12.80 -9.29
CA SER A 107 -30.93 -12.43 -10.58
C SER A 107 -31.82 -11.38 -11.23
N THR A 108 -31.21 -10.38 -11.85
CA THR A 108 -31.94 -9.37 -12.59
C THR A 108 -31.10 -8.88 -13.75
N THR A 109 -31.75 -8.43 -14.82
CA THR A 109 -31.09 -7.81 -15.97
C THR A 109 -31.58 -6.38 -16.10
N PHE A 110 -30.70 -5.45 -16.43
CA PHE A 110 -30.99 -4.05 -16.75
C PHE A 110 -30.44 -3.73 -18.14
N GLY A 111 -31.01 -2.73 -18.81
CA GLY A 111 -30.48 -2.23 -20.07
C GLY A 111 -30.60 -3.24 -21.21
N VAL A 112 -31.81 -3.78 -21.45
CA VAL A 112 -32.09 -4.65 -22.60
C VAL A 112 -31.61 -4.03 -23.92
N PRO A 113 -31.29 -4.82 -24.98
CA PRO A 113 -30.44 -4.37 -26.09
C PRO A 113 -30.91 -3.09 -26.81
N ASP A 114 -32.23 -2.88 -26.87
CA ASP A 114 -32.85 -1.73 -27.54
C ASP A 114 -32.93 -0.48 -26.65
N ASP A 115 -32.67 -0.60 -25.35
CA ASP A 115 -32.75 0.49 -24.38
C ASP A 115 -31.68 0.34 -23.28
N GLN A 116 -30.45 0.72 -23.62
CA GLN A 116 -29.28 0.54 -22.76
C GLN A 116 -29.35 1.45 -21.53
N LEU A 117 -28.90 0.93 -20.38
CA LEU A 117 -28.73 1.71 -19.17
C LEU A 117 -27.64 2.77 -19.39
N LYS A 118 -27.92 4.03 -19.05
CA LYS A 118 -26.94 5.11 -19.20
C LYS A 118 -26.69 5.81 -17.88
N VAL A 119 -25.43 6.04 -17.58
CA VAL A 119 -24.99 6.87 -16.46
C VAL A 119 -24.20 8.03 -17.03
N LYS A 120 -24.68 9.25 -16.80
CA LYS A 120 -24.02 10.48 -17.19
C LYS A 120 -23.52 11.20 -15.94
N VAL A 121 -22.30 11.72 -16.00
CA VAL A 121 -21.73 12.58 -14.96
C VAL A 121 -20.96 13.71 -15.61
N THR A 122 -21.05 14.91 -15.03
CA THR A 122 -20.23 16.04 -15.45
C THR A 122 -18.98 16.11 -14.58
N LEU A 123 -17.81 16.10 -15.21
CA LEU A 123 -16.51 16.25 -14.58
C LEU A 123 -15.95 17.62 -14.94
N TYR A 124 -15.58 18.41 -13.94
CA TYR A 124 -14.84 19.64 -14.08
C TYR A 124 -13.46 19.48 -13.44
N VAL A 125 -12.42 19.71 -14.22
CA VAL A 125 -11.03 19.66 -13.78
C VAL A 125 -10.43 21.05 -13.96
N LYS A 126 -9.89 21.60 -12.88
CA LYS A 126 -9.16 22.87 -12.91
C LYS A 126 -7.77 22.66 -12.32
N ILE A 127 -6.74 22.95 -13.11
CA ILE A 127 -5.34 22.93 -12.68
C ILE A 127 -4.86 24.37 -12.69
N SER A 128 -4.50 24.90 -11.52
CA SER A 128 -3.98 26.26 -11.38
C SER A 128 -2.51 26.21 -11.02
N GLY A 129 -1.66 26.88 -11.80
CA GLY A 129 -0.24 27.09 -11.50
C GLY A 129 0.04 28.39 -10.73
N ASP A 130 1.32 28.75 -10.65
CA ASP A 130 1.85 29.88 -9.88
C ASP A 130 1.51 31.26 -10.51
N SER A 131 1.05 31.28 -11.77
CA SER A 131 0.61 32.47 -12.49
C SER A 131 -0.83 32.33 -12.99
N ASP A 132 -1.59 33.44 -12.98
CA ASP A 132 -2.99 33.48 -13.46
C ASP A 132 -3.15 33.06 -14.94
N SER A 133 -2.05 33.03 -15.71
CA SER A 133 -2.02 32.56 -17.10
C SER A 133 -1.83 31.05 -17.28
N ASP A 134 -1.46 30.32 -16.22
CA ASP A 134 -1.22 28.87 -16.24
C ASP A 134 -2.39 28.10 -15.60
N VAL A 135 -3.62 28.47 -15.97
CA VAL A 135 -4.84 27.79 -15.52
C VAL A 135 -5.39 26.94 -16.66
N LEU A 136 -5.38 25.62 -16.47
CA LEU A 136 -6.11 24.68 -17.32
C LEU A 136 -7.47 24.42 -16.70
N GLU A 137 -8.53 24.65 -17.47
CA GLU A 137 -9.89 24.31 -17.08
C GLU A 137 -10.50 23.41 -18.15
N ASP A 138 -11.04 22.28 -17.73
CA ASP A 138 -11.67 21.29 -18.58
C ASP A 138 -13.01 20.85 -17.99
N LYS A 139 -14.09 21.03 -18.76
CA LYS A 139 -15.43 20.53 -18.46
C LYS A 139 -15.80 19.43 -19.43
N LEU A 140 -16.01 18.23 -18.89
CA LEU A 140 -16.25 16.99 -19.59
C LEU A 140 -17.60 16.41 -19.18
N ASP A 141 -18.39 15.95 -20.13
CA ASP A 141 -19.55 15.10 -19.88
C ASP A 141 -19.14 13.65 -20.15
N ILE A 142 -19.15 12.84 -19.11
CA ILE A 142 -18.79 11.42 -19.17
C ILE A 142 -20.08 10.60 -19.17
N THR A 143 -20.31 9.84 -20.23
CA THR A 143 -21.48 8.97 -20.39
C THR A 143 -21.04 7.52 -20.50
N LEU A 144 -21.41 6.72 -19.50
CA LEU A 144 -21.26 5.27 -19.51
C LEU A 144 -22.57 4.64 -20.00
N GLN A 145 -22.51 3.81 -21.04
CA GLN A 145 -23.64 3.07 -21.58
C GLN A 145 -23.38 1.57 -21.42
N VAL A 146 -24.34 0.84 -20.86
CA VAL A 146 -24.21 -0.59 -20.58
C VAL A 146 -25.40 -1.32 -21.18
N ALA A 147 -25.10 -2.32 -22.02
CA ALA A 147 -26.09 -3.20 -22.61
C ALA A 147 -26.10 -4.57 -21.89
N ASP A 148 -27.30 -5.11 -21.68
CA ASP A 148 -27.58 -6.40 -21.06
C ASP A 148 -26.87 -6.62 -19.72
N LEU A 149 -26.89 -5.62 -18.84
CA LEU A 149 -26.28 -5.72 -17.52
C LEU A 149 -27.05 -6.74 -16.68
N SER A 150 -26.50 -7.94 -16.54
CA SER A 150 -27.04 -9.01 -15.72
C SER A 150 -26.31 -9.05 -14.39
N MET A 151 -27.08 -9.02 -13.31
CA MET A 151 -26.60 -9.14 -11.95
C MET A 151 -27.10 -10.45 -11.35
N LEU A 152 -26.19 -11.21 -10.75
CA LEU A 152 -26.48 -12.40 -9.97
C LEU A 152 -25.93 -12.22 -8.56
N LEU A 153 -26.80 -12.36 -7.57
CA LEU A 153 -26.46 -12.29 -6.16
C LEU A 153 -26.94 -13.56 -5.47
N SER A 154 -26.02 -14.38 -4.98
CA SER A 154 -26.31 -15.54 -4.15
C SER A 154 -25.94 -15.24 -2.70
N THR A 155 -26.88 -15.47 -1.80
CA THR A 155 -26.73 -15.18 -0.38
C THR A 155 -27.09 -16.39 0.47
N PHE A 156 -26.35 -16.56 1.55
CA PHE A 156 -26.69 -17.46 2.63
C PHE A 156 -27.38 -16.64 3.72
N LEU A 157 -28.58 -17.05 4.17
CA LEU A 157 -29.37 -16.35 5.17
C LEU A 157 -29.99 -17.35 6.16
N LYS A 158 -29.67 -17.22 7.45
CA LYS A 158 -30.31 -17.95 8.56
C LYS A 158 -31.44 -17.10 9.13
N VAL A 159 -32.68 -17.39 8.76
CA VAL A 159 -33.87 -16.64 9.21
C VAL A 159 -34.50 -17.31 10.43
N SER A 160 -34.84 -16.54 11.47
CA SER A 160 -35.56 -17.05 12.64
C SER A 160 -37.04 -17.29 12.33
N THR A 161 -37.46 -18.56 12.37
CA THR A 161 -38.87 -18.96 12.17
C THR A 161 -39.81 -18.31 13.20
N HIS A 162 -39.41 -18.29 14.46
CA HIS A 162 -40.19 -17.68 15.53
C HIS A 162 -40.43 -16.17 15.30
N ARG A 163 -39.47 -15.44 14.74
CA ARG A 163 -39.64 -14.00 14.43
C ARG A 163 -40.51 -13.80 13.20
N LEU A 164 -40.36 -14.64 12.18
CA LEU A 164 -41.17 -14.60 10.97
C LEU A 164 -42.66 -14.87 11.25
N GLU A 165 -42.97 -15.84 12.11
CA GLU A 165 -44.36 -16.18 12.46
C GLU A 165 -45.08 -15.09 13.26
N ASN A 166 -44.32 -14.26 13.98
CA ASN A 166 -44.83 -13.24 14.88
C ASN A 166 -44.65 -11.80 14.36
N ILE A 167 -44.17 -11.62 13.12
CA ILE A 167 -44.01 -10.28 12.53
C ILE A 167 -45.38 -9.62 12.37
N THR A 168 -45.49 -8.33 12.71
CA THR A 168 -46.74 -7.59 12.50
C THR A 168 -46.86 -7.12 11.06
N LEU A 169 -48.08 -6.85 10.57
CA LEU A 169 -48.28 -6.26 9.23
C LEU A 169 -47.61 -4.89 9.05
N VAL A 170 -47.47 -4.14 10.14
CA VAL A 170 -46.77 -2.84 10.13
C VAL A 170 -45.27 -3.06 9.95
N ASP A 171 -44.70 -4.01 10.68
CA ASP A 171 -43.27 -4.35 10.61
C ASP A 171 -42.91 -5.06 9.30
N PHE A 172 -43.87 -5.75 8.68
CA PHE A 172 -43.70 -6.44 7.39
C PHE A 172 -43.33 -5.47 6.25
N LEU A 173 -43.70 -4.20 6.35
CA LEU A 173 -43.34 -3.18 5.36
C LEU A 173 -41.99 -2.49 5.68
N ASN A 174 -41.36 -2.80 6.81
CA ASN A 174 -40.11 -2.20 7.26
C ASN A 174 -38.92 -3.11 6.95
N GLY A 175 -38.04 -2.66 6.05
CA GLY A 175 -36.83 -3.40 5.65
C GLY A 175 -35.87 -3.71 6.81
N TYR A 176 -35.80 -2.87 7.84
CA TYR A 176 -34.99 -3.16 9.03
C TYR A 176 -35.57 -4.33 9.83
N CYS A 177 -36.89 -4.49 9.85
CA CYS A 177 -37.51 -5.64 10.50
C CYS A 177 -37.29 -6.94 9.74
N TRP A 178 -37.20 -6.88 8.41
CA TRP A 178 -36.75 -8.02 7.59
C TRP A 178 -35.32 -8.43 7.92
N ALA A 179 -34.39 -7.48 7.92
CA ALA A 179 -33.00 -7.75 8.28
C ALA A 179 -32.89 -8.23 9.75
N ALA A 180 -33.72 -7.72 10.66
CA ALA A 180 -33.74 -8.15 12.05
C ALA A 180 -34.24 -9.60 12.24
N MET A 181 -34.88 -10.22 11.24
CA MET A 181 -35.22 -11.66 11.33
C MET A 181 -33.99 -12.57 11.25
N ILE A 182 -32.87 -12.05 10.74
CA ILE A 182 -31.59 -12.75 10.71
C ILE A 182 -30.86 -12.44 12.03
N PRO A 183 -30.43 -13.45 12.81
CA PRO A 183 -29.69 -13.21 14.04
C PRO A 183 -28.39 -12.45 13.74
N ALA A 184 -28.13 -11.35 14.47
CA ALA A 184 -26.90 -10.58 14.30
C ALA A 184 -25.73 -11.23 15.08
N PRO A 185 -24.50 -11.25 14.53
CA PRO A 185 -23.32 -11.73 15.23
C PRO A 185 -22.87 -10.74 16.33
N SER A 186 -22.06 -11.22 17.28
CA SER A 186 -21.32 -10.36 18.20
C SER A 186 -20.19 -9.64 17.47
N LEU A 187 -20.08 -8.32 17.66
CA LEU A 187 -19.07 -7.49 17.02
C LEU A 187 -18.02 -7.02 18.04
N ASP A 188 -16.78 -6.87 17.60
CA ASP A 188 -15.72 -6.22 18.39
C ASP A 188 -15.80 -4.68 18.36
N GLU A 189 -14.83 -4.00 18.98
CA GLU A 189 -14.76 -2.53 19.02
C GLU A 189 -14.56 -1.85 17.65
N TYR A 190 -14.12 -2.62 16.65
CA TYR A 190 -13.96 -2.18 15.25
C TYR A 190 -15.15 -2.62 14.39
N GLY A 191 -16.18 -3.24 14.98
CA GLY A 191 -17.36 -3.69 14.26
C GLY A 191 -17.13 -4.91 13.38
N VAL A 192 -16.13 -5.74 13.71
CA VAL A 192 -15.83 -7.00 13.02
C VAL A 192 -16.53 -8.16 13.75
N GLY A 193 -17.20 -9.02 13.01
CA GLY A 193 -17.88 -10.21 13.56
C GLY A 193 -16.91 -11.17 14.24
N GLN A 194 -17.22 -11.54 15.48
CA GLN A 194 -16.54 -12.58 16.22
C GLN A 194 -17.28 -13.90 16.00
N TYR A 195 -16.66 -14.79 15.22
CA TYR A 195 -17.16 -16.12 14.93
C TYR A 195 -16.33 -17.13 15.70
N GLU A 196 -16.96 -17.93 16.57
CA GLU A 196 -16.29 -19.10 17.13
C GLU A 196 -16.01 -20.11 16.00
N THR A 197 -14.98 -20.95 16.17
CA THR A 197 -14.39 -21.81 15.11
C THR A 197 -15.36 -22.78 14.41
N GLU A 198 -16.60 -22.92 14.88
CA GLU A 198 -17.65 -23.76 14.27
C GLU A 198 -18.91 -22.98 13.81
N ASP A 199 -18.98 -21.66 14.07
CA ASP A 199 -20.16 -20.86 13.76
C ASP A 199 -19.98 -20.07 12.45
N TYR A 200 -20.60 -20.59 11.38
CA TYR A 200 -20.71 -19.85 10.12
C TYR A 200 -21.60 -18.61 10.28
N PRO A 201 -21.26 -17.51 9.57
CA PRO A 201 -22.05 -16.29 9.57
C PRO A 201 -23.53 -16.54 9.27
N THR A 202 -24.39 -15.75 9.91
CA THR A 202 -25.85 -15.85 9.80
C THR A 202 -26.38 -15.22 8.52
N ALA A 203 -25.64 -14.28 7.94
CA ALA A 203 -25.80 -13.84 6.56
C ALA A 203 -24.45 -13.70 5.87
N THR A 204 -24.33 -14.16 4.62
CA THR A 204 -23.13 -14.00 3.80
C THR A 204 -23.50 -13.83 2.34
N ILE A 205 -22.74 -13.00 1.64
CA ILE A 205 -22.73 -12.96 0.18
C ILE A 205 -21.86 -14.13 -0.28
N MET A 206 -22.49 -15.16 -0.85
CA MET A 206 -21.78 -16.35 -1.33
C MET A 206 -21.15 -16.12 -2.70
N ASP A 207 -21.92 -15.48 -3.58
CA ASP A 207 -21.49 -15.18 -4.93
C ASP A 207 -22.14 -13.86 -5.37
N LEU A 208 -21.35 -13.04 -6.05
CA LEU A 208 -21.81 -11.81 -6.67
C LEU A 208 -21.14 -11.70 -8.03
N ALA A 209 -21.93 -11.77 -9.08
CA ALA A 209 -21.46 -11.66 -10.45
C ALA A 209 -22.22 -10.55 -11.18
N LEU A 210 -21.46 -9.77 -11.94
CA LEU A 210 -21.97 -8.79 -12.89
C LEU A 210 -21.45 -9.17 -14.28
N THR A 211 -22.36 -9.32 -15.23
CA THR A 211 -22.04 -9.56 -16.64
C THR A 211 -22.78 -8.57 -17.52
N PHE A 212 -22.24 -8.28 -18.70
CA PHE A 212 -22.82 -7.34 -19.65
C PHE A 212 -22.42 -7.73 -21.07
N SER A 213 -23.23 -7.38 -22.07
CA SER A 213 -22.93 -7.72 -23.47
C SER A 213 -21.93 -6.73 -24.07
N SER A 214 -22.09 -5.44 -23.79
CA SER A 214 -21.12 -4.41 -24.16
C SER A 214 -21.19 -3.22 -23.21
N MET A 215 -20.06 -2.53 -23.07
CA MET A 215 -19.95 -1.31 -22.29
C MET A 215 -19.22 -0.25 -23.11
N GLN A 216 -19.80 0.94 -23.19
CA GLN A 216 -19.26 2.05 -23.98
C GLN A 216 -19.09 3.27 -23.08
N LEU A 217 -17.90 3.84 -23.10
CA LEU A 217 -17.60 5.12 -22.46
C LEU A 217 -17.52 6.19 -23.54
N ASN A 218 -18.39 7.18 -23.45
CA ASN A 218 -18.32 8.38 -24.29
C ASN A 218 -17.91 9.55 -23.40
N ILE A 219 -16.91 10.31 -23.84
CA ILE A 219 -16.46 11.53 -23.16
C ILE A 219 -16.68 12.68 -24.14
N ASP A 220 -17.57 13.59 -23.79
CA ASP A 220 -17.83 14.78 -24.57
C ASP A 220 -17.16 15.98 -23.90
N CYS A 221 -16.23 16.59 -24.61
CA CYS A 221 -15.60 17.81 -24.16
C CYS A 221 -16.55 18.99 -24.38
N ILE A 222 -17.10 19.55 -23.31
CA ILE A 222 -17.99 20.72 -23.39
C ILE A 222 -17.17 22.00 -23.53
N SER A 223 -16.12 22.13 -22.71
CA SER A 223 -15.17 23.23 -22.76
C SER A 223 -13.84 22.73 -22.20
N CYS A 224 -12.88 22.41 -23.07
CA CYS A 224 -11.55 21.95 -22.66
C CYS A 224 -10.48 22.90 -23.18
N SER A 225 -9.59 23.28 -22.30
CA SER A 225 -8.33 23.94 -22.62
C SER A 225 -7.25 22.92 -23.00
N SER A 226 -7.35 21.68 -22.50
CA SER A 226 -6.36 20.63 -22.78
C SER A 226 -6.70 19.83 -24.05
N LYS A 227 -5.72 19.76 -24.98
CA LYS A 227 -5.87 19.02 -26.25
C LYS A 227 -5.99 17.51 -26.06
N GLY A 228 -5.45 16.98 -24.98
CA GLY A 228 -5.43 15.54 -24.79
C GLY A 228 -6.75 14.94 -24.33
N PHE A 229 -7.62 15.67 -23.63
CA PHE A 229 -8.99 15.19 -23.40
C PHE A 229 -9.80 15.18 -24.69
N GLU A 230 -9.55 16.14 -25.59
CA GLU A 230 -10.14 16.15 -26.93
C GLU A 230 -9.70 14.92 -27.74
N GLU A 231 -8.43 14.53 -27.66
CA GLU A 231 -7.93 13.33 -28.32
C GLU A 231 -8.41 12.03 -27.66
N LEU A 232 -8.45 11.97 -26.33
CA LEU A 232 -8.98 10.82 -25.60
C LEU A 232 -10.46 10.58 -25.97
N SER A 233 -11.25 11.65 -26.04
CA SER A 233 -12.63 11.62 -26.53
C SER A 233 -12.70 11.00 -27.93
N LYS A 234 -11.89 11.48 -28.89
CA LYS A 234 -11.83 10.93 -30.26
C LYS A 234 -11.39 9.46 -30.29
N ARG A 235 -10.40 9.06 -29.49
CA ARG A 235 -9.91 7.67 -29.43
C ARG A 235 -10.93 6.71 -28.82
N LEU A 236 -11.67 7.13 -27.79
CA LEU A 236 -12.71 6.30 -27.17
C LEU A 236 -13.92 6.09 -28.07
N GLN A 237 -14.17 7.00 -29.01
CA GLN A 237 -15.26 6.88 -29.98
C GLN A 237 -14.98 5.87 -31.10
N THR A 238 -13.71 5.47 -31.32
CA THR A 238 -13.38 4.47 -32.36
C THR A 238 -13.86 3.07 -31.96
N PRO A 239 -14.17 2.18 -32.92
CA PRO A 239 -14.55 0.79 -32.63
C PRO A 239 -13.52 0.04 -31.77
N GLU A 240 -12.23 0.27 -32.03
CA GLU A 240 -11.12 -0.30 -31.27
C GLU A 240 -11.06 0.25 -29.84
N GLY A 241 -11.27 1.56 -29.68
CA GLY A 241 -11.33 2.23 -28.37
C GLY A 241 -12.47 1.70 -27.51
N LYS A 242 -13.68 1.58 -28.07
CA LYS A 242 -14.84 0.99 -27.40
C LYS A 242 -14.58 -0.45 -26.94
N LYS A 243 -14.01 -1.28 -27.82
CA LYS A 243 -13.67 -2.68 -27.48
C LYS A 243 -12.61 -2.75 -26.38
N SER A 244 -11.57 -1.93 -26.47
CA SER A 244 -10.49 -1.88 -25.46
C SER A 244 -11.01 -1.43 -24.10
N PHE A 245 -11.89 -0.43 -24.08
CA PHE A 245 -12.56 0.02 -22.85
C PHE A 245 -13.40 -1.10 -22.25
N SER A 246 -14.24 -1.77 -23.03
CA SER A 246 -15.09 -2.86 -22.54
C SER A 246 -14.29 -4.00 -21.89
N VAL A 247 -13.12 -4.36 -22.44
CA VAL A 247 -12.22 -5.37 -21.84
C VAL A 247 -11.62 -4.88 -20.52
N THR A 248 -11.16 -3.63 -20.49
CA THR A 248 -10.56 -3.01 -19.31
C THR A 248 -11.59 -2.89 -18.18
N ALA A 249 -12.79 -2.43 -18.51
CA ALA A 249 -13.92 -2.35 -17.59
C ALA A 249 -14.28 -3.73 -17.02
N GLY A 250 -14.36 -4.77 -17.86
CA GLY A 250 -14.62 -6.14 -17.41
C GLY A 250 -13.62 -6.62 -16.35
N THR A 251 -12.33 -6.34 -16.55
CA THR A 251 -11.25 -6.71 -15.60
C THR A 251 -11.34 -5.90 -14.30
N PHE A 252 -11.68 -4.62 -14.39
CA PHE A 252 -11.89 -3.78 -13.21
C PHE A 252 -13.09 -4.29 -12.39
N PHE A 253 -14.23 -4.53 -13.03
CA PHE A 253 -15.44 -5.01 -12.37
C PHE A 253 -15.24 -6.40 -11.76
N SER A 254 -14.55 -7.33 -12.43
CA SER A 254 -14.28 -8.65 -11.84
C SER A 254 -13.48 -8.54 -10.53
N ARG A 255 -12.47 -7.67 -10.50
CA ARG A 255 -11.66 -7.44 -9.28
C ARG A 255 -12.44 -6.71 -8.20
N LEU A 256 -13.32 -5.78 -8.57
CA LEU A 256 -14.23 -5.12 -7.63
C LEU A 256 -15.20 -6.15 -7.01
N MET A 257 -15.71 -7.09 -7.80
CA MET A 257 -16.59 -8.16 -7.31
C MET A 257 -15.85 -9.14 -6.39
N GLU A 258 -14.61 -9.50 -6.68
CA GLU A 258 -13.78 -10.29 -5.75
C GLU A 258 -13.60 -9.56 -4.40
N MET A 259 -13.40 -8.24 -4.44
CA MET A 259 -13.28 -7.43 -3.22
C MET A 259 -14.60 -7.35 -2.45
N MET A 260 -15.72 -7.17 -3.15
CA MET A 260 -17.06 -7.13 -2.58
C MET A 260 -17.58 -8.50 -2.11
N GLY A 261 -17.06 -9.61 -2.62
CA GLY A 261 -17.32 -10.95 -2.09
C GLY A 261 -16.42 -11.33 -0.90
N GLY A 262 -15.43 -10.49 -0.58
CA GLY A 262 -14.43 -10.78 0.44
C GLY A 262 -14.84 -10.43 1.88
N LYS A 263 -13.90 -10.59 2.83
CA LYS A 263 -14.12 -10.34 4.26
C LYS A 263 -14.60 -8.92 4.59
N ILE A 264 -14.28 -7.94 3.72
CA ILE A 264 -14.68 -6.54 3.90
C ILE A 264 -16.20 -6.40 3.82
N SER A 265 -16.86 -7.04 2.85
CA SER A 265 -18.32 -6.96 2.73
C SER A 265 -19.02 -7.66 3.89
N GLN A 266 -18.42 -8.73 4.43
CA GLN A 266 -18.95 -9.39 5.61
C GLN A 266 -19.04 -8.41 6.80
N VAL A 267 -18.03 -7.57 7.00
CA VAL A 267 -18.07 -6.52 8.05
C VAL A 267 -19.26 -5.56 7.83
N PHE A 268 -19.55 -5.18 6.59
CA PHE A 268 -20.72 -4.35 6.28
C PHE A 268 -22.04 -5.07 6.57
N VAL A 269 -22.16 -6.35 6.18
CA VAL A 269 -23.34 -7.17 6.45
C VAL A 269 -23.56 -7.33 7.96
N ASP A 270 -22.50 -7.63 8.71
CA ASP A 270 -22.55 -7.85 10.16
C ASP A 270 -23.00 -6.59 10.91
N ARG A 271 -22.44 -5.44 10.54
CA ARG A 271 -22.85 -4.14 11.09
C ARG A 271 -24.29 -3.81 10.73
N ALA A 272 -24.71 -4.05 9.48
CA ALA A 272 -26.08 -3.79 9.04
C ALA A 272 -27.09 -4.67 9.78
N LEU A 273 -26.79 -5.95 10.01
CA LEU A 273 -27.61 -6.83 10.83
C LEU A 273 -27.71 -6.34 12.27
N ASN A 274 -26.60 -5.92 12.88
CA ASN A 274 -26.58 -5.40 14.24
C ASN A 274 -27.44 -4.12 14.37
N GLU A 275 -27.31 -3.20 13.42
CA GLU A 275 -28.09 -1.96 13.36
C GLU A 275 -29.58 -2.21 13.13
N ALA A 276 -29.92 -3.20 12.28
CA ALA A 276 -31.30 -3.58 11.98
C ALA A 276 -32.07 -4.04 13.23
N GLN A 277 -31.41 -4.75 14.17
CA GLN A 277 -32.04 -5.17 15.43
C GLN A 277 -32.55 -3.96 16.23
N GLY A 278 -31.74 -2.90 16.33
CA GLY A 278 -32.13 -1.68 17.04
C GLY A 278 -33.18 -0.87 16.29
N LYS A 279 -33.02 -0.71 14.97
CA LYS A 279 -33.91 0.11 14.13
C LYS A 279 -35.29 -0.50 13.90
N CYS A 280 -35.41 -1.83 13.91
CA CYS A 280 -36.73 -2.47 13.86
C CYS A 280 -37.54 -2.18 15.12
N ALA A 281 -36.92 -2.25 16.30
CA ALA A 281 -37.61 -1.95 17.57
C ALA A 281 -37.89 -0.44 17.74
N ASN A 282 -36.96 0.41 17.33
CA ASN A 282 -37.11 1.86 17.36
C ASN A 282 -36.44 2.49 16.13
N PRO A 283 -37.22 3.03 15.17
CA PRO A 283 -36.66 3.66 13.97
C PRO A 283 -35.69 4.82 14.23
N LYS A 284 -35.75 5.43 15.43
CA LYS A 284 -34.86 6.52 15.86
C LYS A 284 -33.59 6.04 16.57
N SER A 285 -33.36 4.72 16.65
CA SER A 285 -32.13 4.18 17.24
C SER A 285 -30.92 4.71 16.48
N ALA A 286 -29.95 5.27 17.21
CA ALA A 286 -28.70 5.75 16.64
C ALA A 286 -27.86 4.56 16.14
N ALA A 287 -27.06 4.80 15.11
CA ALA A 287 -26.08 3.83 14.62
C ALA A 287 -24.95 3.65 15.64
N THR A 288 -24.45 2.43 15.79
CA THR A 288 -23.30 2.13 16.64
C THR A 288 -22.03 2.72 16.03
N ASN A 289 -21.28 3.51 16.80
CA ASN A 289 -20.00 4.07 16.37
C ASN A 289 -18.87 3.06 16.62
N TYR A 290 -18.16 2.68 15.56
CA TYR A 290 -16.99 1.80 15.63
C TYR A 290 -15.69 2.61 15.58
N LYS A 291 -14.62 2.11 16.22
CA LYS A 291 -13.30 2.76 16.15
C LYS A 291 -12.76 2.70 14.72
N ALA A 292 -12.11 3.78 14.27
CA ALA A 292 -11.40 3.81 13.00
C ALA A 292 -10.11 2.98 13.10
N PHE A 293 -9.70 2.35 11.98
CA PHE A 293 -8.40 1.73 11.87
C PHE A 293 -7.33 2.82 11.79
N ASP A 294 -6.51 2.94 12.84
CA ASP A 294 -5.43 3.93 12.88
C ASP A 294 -4.18 3.33 12.20
N VAL A 295 -3.83 3.84 11.01
CA VAL A 295 -2.60 3.46 10.32
C VAL A 295 -1.46 4.20 11.02
N GLN A 296 -0.73 3.50 11.90
CA GLN A 296 0.41 4.06 12.63
C GLN A 296 1.39 4.75 11.68
N SER A 297 1.43 6.08 11.73
CA SER A 297 2.42 6.90 11.04
C SER A 297 3.80 6.70 11.69
N GLN A 298 4.81 6.47 10.86
CA GLN A 298 6.17 6.12 11.25
C GLN A 298 6.82 7.20 12.15
N GLU A 299 7.40 6.77 13.28
CA GLU A 299 8.07 7.65 14.24
C GLU A 299 9.25 8.44 13.65
N PRO A 300 9.55 9.63 14.19
CA PRO A 300 10.59 10.52 13.71
C PRO A 300 12.01 9.90 13.79
N TYR A 301 12.76 10.17 12.72
CA TYR A 301 14.12 9.73 12.37
C TYR A 301 15.24 9.70 13.46
N PRO A 302 15.30 10.55 14.51
CA PRO A 302 16.47 10.56 15.40
C PRO A 302 16.62 9.31 16.29
N LYS A 303 15.53 8.69 16.76
CA LYS A 303 15.63 7.51 17.66
C LYS A 303 16.16 6.27 16.93
N VAL A 304 15.75 6.09 15.68
CA VAL A 304 16.22 5.00 14.80
C VAL A 304 17.72 5.12 14.56
N LEU A 305 18.20 6.33 14.26
CA LEU A 305 19.61 6.58 14.03
C LEU A 305 20.49 6.24 15.23
N VAL A 306 20.10 6.67 16.42
CA VAL A 306 20.83 6.37 17.66
C VAL A 306 20.88 4.86 17.89
N SER A 307 19.78 4.14 17.65
CA SER A 307 19.74 2.69 17.80
C SER A 307 20.66 1.96 16.81
N ILE A 308 20.73 2.40 15.56
CA ILE A 308 21.62 1.83 14.55
C ILE A 308 23.09 2.05 14.95
N ILE A 309 23.44 3.27 15.38
CA ILE A 309 24.81 3.61 15.82
C ILE A 309 25.21 2.77 17.04
N CYS A 310 24.37 2.72 18.08
CA CYS A 310 24.67 1.97 19.29
C CYS A 310 24.85 0.46 19.01
N PHE A 311 24.01 -0.12 18.16
CA PHE A 311 24.10 -1.54 17.82
C PHE A 311 25.31 -1.84 16.92
N GLY A 312 25.65 -0.96 15.96
CA GLY A 312 26.86 -1.09 15.14
C GLY A 312 28.13 -1.02 15.97
N LEU A 313 28.23 -0.07 16.91
CA LEU A 313 29.34 0.01 17.85
C LEU A 313 29.44 -1.24 18.74
N PHE A 314 28.30 -1.76 19.21
CA PHE A 314 28.26 -3.00 19.99
C PHE A 314 28.84 -4.18 19.21
N LEU A 315 28.46 -4.37 17.94
CA LEU A 315 29.01 -5.44 17.09
C LEU A 315 30.51 -5.29 16.87
N LEU A 316 31.01 -4.07 16.67
CA LEU A 316 32.44 -3.80 16.54
C LEU A 316 33.19 -4.14 17.85
N THR A 317 32.63 -3.79 19.01
CA THR A 317 33.23 -4.14 20.31
C THR A 317 33.24 -5.65 20.56
N ILE A 318 32.18 -6.38 20.18
CA ILE A 318 32.14 -7.84 20.25
C ILE A 318 33.21 -8.46 19.34
N SER A 319 33.33 -7.99 18.10
CA SER A 319 34.36 -8.48 17.17
C SER A 319 35.77 -8.32 17.77
N PHE A 320 36.04 -7.16 18.37
CA PHE A 320 37.30 -6.89 19.06
C PHE A 320 37.49 -7.80 20.29
N ALA A 321 36.46 -7.98 21.11
CA ALA A 321 36.51 -8.83 22.30
C ALA A 321 36.71 -10.32 21.94
N VAL A 322 36.04 -10.83 20.91
CA VAL A 322 36.19 -12.20 20.40
C VAL A 322 37.61 -12.42 19.89
N LYS A 323 38.18 -11.45 19.17
CA LYS A 323 39.58 -11.50 18.75
C LYS A 323 40.53 -11.55 19.96
N GLU A 324 40.39 -10.65 20.92
CA GLU A 324 41.21 -10.64 22.13
C GLU A 324 41.10 -11.96 22.90
N CYS A 325 39.89 -12.52 22.97
CA CYS A 325 39.65 -13.84 23.57
C CYS A 325 40.35 -14.97 22.80
N LEU A 326 40.22 -15.01 21.47
CA LEU A 326 40.90 -15.99 20.61
C LEU A 326 42.41 -15.89 20.72
N VAL A 327 42.97 -14.67 20.66
CA VAL A 327 44.40 -14.42 20.80
C VAL A 327 44.89 -14.82 22.19
N ARG A 328 44.15 -14.49 23.26
CA ARG A 328 44.48 -14.92 24.62
C ARG A 328 44.45 -16.43 24.75
N ARG A 329 43.45 -17.10 24.18
CA ARG A 329 43.31 -18.56 24.20
C ARG A 329 44.46 -19.24 23.44
N LEU A 330 44.81 -18.74 22.27
CA LEU A 330 45.96 -19.23 21.50
C LEU A 330 47.27 -19.03 22.27
N ARG A 331 47.48 -17.87 22.89
CA ARG A 331 48.66 -17.61 23.74
C ARG A 331 48.67 -18.49 24.99
N GLN A 332 47.51 -18.77 25.59
CA GLN A 332 47.42 -19.64 26.75
C GLN A 332 47.76 -21.09 26.38
N MET A 333 47.24 -21.58 25.26
CA MET A 333 47.63 -22.88 24.72
C MET A 333 49.13 -22.95 24.41
N GLU A 334 49.71 -21.88 23.87
CA GLU A 334 51.14 -21.81 23.63
C GLU A 334 51.95 -21.81 24.94
N ARG A 335 51.49 -21.09 25.97
CA ARG A 335 52.11 -21.10 27.31
C ARG A 335 52.07 -22.49 27.95
N GLU A 336 50.98 -23.23 27.79
CA GLU A 336 50.91 -24.62 28.27
C GLU A 336 51.84 -25.56 27.49
N ARG A 337 51.94 -25.38 26.17
CA ARG A 337 52.93 -26.08 25.35
C ARG A 337 54.36 -25.77 25.77
N LEU A 338 54.66 -24.52 26.14
CA LEU A 338 55.96 -24.07 26.63
C LEU A 338 56.32 -24.64 27.99
N LYS A 339 55.35 -24.87 28.89
CA LYS A 339 55.60 -25.50 30.20
C LYS A 339 56.04 -26.97 30.08
N ASN A 340 55.61 -27.66 29.03
CA ASN A 340 55.95 -29.06 28.77
C ASN A 340 57.13 -29.21 27.79
N ALA A 341 57.70 -28.11 27.32
CA ALA A 341 58.84 -28.11 26.40
C ALA A 341 60.16 -28.35 27.16
N PRO A 342 61.16 -28.99 26.53
CA PRO A 342 62.47 -29.19 27.15
C PRO A 342 63.15 -27.85 27.48
N ASN A 343 63.88 -27.80 28.61
CA ASN A 343 64.51 -26.57 29.15
C ASN A 343 65.43 -25.84 28.16
N GLU A 344 66.01 -26.56 27.20
CA GLU A 344 66.85 -25.99 26.15
C GLU A 344 66.03 -25.13 25.16
N GLU A 345 64.82 -25.56 24.81
CA GLU A 345 63.91 -24.82 23.91
C GLU A 345 63.37 -23.55 24.58
N ILE A 346 63.07 -23.61 25.88
CA ILE A 346 62.63 -22.46 26.67
C ILE A 346 63.74 -21.39 26.72
N SER A 347 64.98 -21.80 26.97
CA SER A 347 66.14 -20.89 27.04
C SER A 347 66.41 -20.22 25.70
N ARG A 348 66.30 -20.97 24.58
CA ARG A 348 66.42 -20.43 23.22
C ARG A 348 65.34 -19.39 22.92
N ARG A 349 64.09 -19.65 23.29
CA ARG A 349 62.97 -18.72 23.07
C ARG A 349 63.08 -17.45 23.91
N ILE A 350 63.49 -17.56 25.17
CA ILE A 350 63.74 -16.38 26.02
C ILE A 350 64.85 -15.52 25.40
N GLN A 351 65.93 -16.15 24.95
CA GLN A 351 67.03 -15.44 24.29
C GLN A 351 66.59 -14.78 22.97
N GLN A 352 65.73 -15.45 22.19
CA GLN A 352 65.12 -14.87 20.99
C GLN A 352 64.22 -13.69 21.34
N GLU A 353 63.35 -13.79 22.35
CA GLU A 353 62.47 -12.71 22.77
C GLU A 353 63.24 -11.48 23.26
N TYR A 354 64.33 -11.67 24.01
CA TYR A 354 65.24 -10.58 24.39
C TYR A 354 65.92 -9.93 23.19
N ARG A 355 66.40 -10.73 22.22
CA ARG A 355 66.99 -10.20 20.98
C ARG A 355 65.97 -9.44 20.15
N ASP A 356 64.77 -9.98 19.99
CA ASP A 356 63.69 -9.37 19.24
C ASP A 356 63.25 -8.05 19.88
N LYS A 357 63.14 -8.02 21.22
CA LYS A 357 62.79 -6.79 21.94
C LYS A 357 63.88 -5.73 21.81
N ALA A 358 65.16 -6.09 21.99
CA ALA A 358 66.28 -5.17 21.80
C ALA A 358 66.35 -4.64 20.35
N TYR A 359 66.07 -5.50 19.37
CA TYR A 359 65.98 -5.12 17.95
C TYR A 359 64.82 -4.15 17.68
N GLN A 360 63.65 -4.39 18.29
CA GLN A 360 62.50 -3.49 18.18
C GLN A 360 62.75 -2.14 18.84
N ASP A 361 63.32 -2.12 20.05
CA ASP A 361 63.66 -0.88 20.76
C ASP A 361 64.68 -0.05 19.94
N THR A 362 65.64 -0.73 19.30
CA THR A 362 66.58 -0.08 18.38
C THR A 362 65.86 0.52 17.17
N LEU A 363 64.99 -0.27 16.50
CA LEU A 363 64.19 0.19 15.36
C LEU A 363 63.28 1.37 15.70
N ASP A 364 62.60 1.33 16.85
CA ASP A 364 61.70 2.39 17.29
C ASP A 364 62.49 3.67 17.62
N SER A 365 63.70 3.55 18.17
CA SER A 365 64.58 4.70 18.45
C SER A 365 65.22 5.30 17.20
N SER A 366 65.42 4.52 16.14
CA SER A 366 66.08 4.93 14.91
C SER A 366 65.12 5.39 13.82
N THR A 367 63.81 5.33 14.06
CA THR A 367 62.78 5.61 13.05
C THR A 367 62.01 6.88 13.41
N ASP A 368 61.75 7.72 12.40
CA ASP A 368 60.95 8.93 12.52
C ASP A 368 59.48 8.69 12.11
N PRO A 369 58.54 9.60 12.45
CA PRO A 369 57.22 9.64 11.80
C PRO A 369 57.34 9.59 10.27
N MET A 370 56.37 8.98 9.58
CA MET A 370 56.44 8.84 8.11
C MET A 370 56.49 10.20 7.40
N PHE A 371 55.83 11.21 7.95
CA PHE A 371 55.91 12.57 7.45
C PHE A 371 57.31 13.21 7.56
N LEU A 372 58.13 12.80 8.54
CA LEU A 372 59.47 13.35 8.75
C LEU A 372 60.58 12.45 8.18
N SER A 373 60.27 11.20 7.85
CA SER A 373 61.23 10.17 7.45
C SER A 373 62.03 10.57 6.19
N PRO A 374 63.37 10.72 6.27
CA PRO A 374 64.23 11.13 5.15
C PRO A 374 64.15 10.19 3.93
N VAL A 375 63.74 8.94 4.14
CA VAL A 375 63.64 7.89 3.12
C VAL A 375 62.49 8.12 2.14
N ILE A 376 61.43 8.83 2.58
CA ILE A 376 60.26 9.13 1.74
C ILE A 376 60.51 10.45 1.00
N SER A 377 60.21 10.52 -0.29
CA SER A 377 60.36 11.76 -1.07
C SER A 377 59.42 12.86 -0.55
N LEU A 378 59.87 14.13 -0.65
CA LEU A 378 59.09 15.28 -0.16
C LEU A 378 57.69 15.33 -0.79
N SER A 379 57.58 15.01 -2.07
CA SER A 379 56.29 14.95 -2.79
C SER A 379 55.33 13.97 -2.15
N VAL A 380 55.77 12.76 -1.79
CA VAL A 380 54.90 11.73 -1.18
C VAL A 380 54.49 12.11 0.23
N ARG A 381 55.38 12.74 1.02
CA ARG A 381 55.07 13.18 2.40
C ARG A 381 53.91 14.16 2.47
N VAL A 382 53.88 15.09 1.51
CA VAL A 382 52.86 16.13 1.42
C VAL A 382 51.62 15.59 0.72
N LEU A 383 51.78 14.87 -0.39
CA LEU A 383 50.67 14.41 -1.22
C LEU A 383 49.76 13.39 -0.52
N VAL A 384 50.32 12.46 0.27
CA VAL A 384 49.53 11.39 0.90
C VAL A 384 48.46 11.93 1.87
N PRO A 385 48.75 12.84 2.81
CA PRO A 385 47.72 13.48 3.63
C PRO A 385 46.63 14.19 2.82
N PHE A 386 47.00 14.90 1.74
CA PHE A 386 46.03 15.55 0.86
C PHE A 386 45.12 14.54 0.15
N ILE A 387 45.67 13.42 -0.33
CA ILE A 387 44.89 12.33 -0.93
C ILE A 387 43.92 11.72 0.11
N ILE A 388 44.38 11.51 1.35
CA ILE A 388 43.52 10.95 2.41
C ILE A 388 42.36 11.89 2.74
N ILE A 389 42.63 13.19 2.88
CA ILE A 389 41.59 14.21 3.12
C ILE A 389 40.64 14.29 1.91
N GLY A 390 41.19 14.28 0.69
CA GLY A 390 40.41 14.23 -0.54
C GLY A 390 39.48 13.01 -0.59
N ASN A 391 39.96 11.83 -0.17
CA ASN A 391 39.14 10.62 -0.08
C ASN A 391 38.02 10.76 0.97
N ILE A 392 38.28 11.38 2.12
CA ILE A 392 37.24 11.65 3.13
C ILE A 392 36.16 12.55 2.54
N ILE A 393 36.55 13.62 1.83
CA ILE A 393 35.62 14.53 1.17
C ILE A 393 34.83 13.80 0.09
N LEU A 394 35.47 12.96 -0.74
CA LEU A 394 34.80 12.17 -1.78
C LEU A 394 33.77 11.19 -1.19
N PHE A 395 34.10 10.52 -0.08
CA PHE A 395 33.14 9.66 0.62
C PHE A 395 31.97 10.46 1.21
N LEU A 396 32.26 11.64 1.78
CA LEU A 396 31.22 12.51 2.32
C LEU A 396 30.27 12.99 1.23
N THR A 397 30.82 13.45 0.11
CA THR A 397 30.05 13.83 -1.07
C THR A 397 29.25 12.65 -1.60
N GLY A 398 29.82 11.44 -1.68
CA GLY A 398 29.11 10.25 -2.14
C GLY A 398 27.94 9.83 -1.24
N HIS A 399 28.09 9.92 0.09
CA HIS A 399 27.03 9.57 1.03
C HIS A 399 25.95 10.65 1.17
N LEU A 400 26.32 11.92 1.01
CA LEU A 400 25.38 13.05 1.04
C LEU A 400 24.71 13.29 -0.32
N SER A 401 25.36 12.88 -1.42
CA SER A 401 24.78 12.95 -2.75
C SER A 401 23.59 12.00 -2.86
N LEU A 402 22.61 12.45 -3.62
CA LEU A 402 21.53 11.62 -4.12
C LEU A 402 22.16 10.53 -5.00
N GLY A 403 22.01 9.28 -4.59
CA GLY A 403 22.60 8.13 -5.29
C GLY A 403 21.80 7.75 -6.53
N ALA A 404 20.47 7.83 -6.43
CA ALA A 404 19.57 7.71 -7.58
C ALA A 404 18.27 8.46 -7.28
N SER A 405 17.68 9.09 -8.31
CA SER A 405 16.32 9.61 -8.24
C SER A 405 15.44 8.80 -9.18
N VAL A 406 14.35 8.25 -8.68
CA VAL A 406 13.29 7.72 -9.55
C VAL A 406 12.52 8.91 -10.08
N ALA A 407 12.51 9.06 -11.39
CA ALA A 407 11.60 9.98 -12.06
C ALA A 407 10.36 9.22 -12.50
N ILE A 408 9.18 9.75 -12.20
CA ILE A 408 7.93 9.23 -12.76
C ILE A 408 7.62 10.02 -14.02
N ASN A 409 7.47 9.30 -15.13
CA ASN A 409 6.96 9.87 -16.37
C ASN A 409 5.46 9.61 -16.40
N ALA A 410 4.67 10.60 -15.95
CA ALA A 410 3.23 10.54 -16.04
C ALA A 410 2.80 11.27 -17.32
N GLY A 411 2.18 10.54 -18.25
CA GLY A 411 1.54 11.13 -19.42
C GLY A 411 0.05 11.25 -19.15
N LEU A 412 -0.44 12.47 -18.92
CA LEU A 412 -1.87 12.75 -18.99
C LEU A 412 -2.11 13.49 -20.30
N ALA A 413 -3.01 12.99 -21.14
CA ALA A 413 -3.51 13.75 -22.27
C ALA A 413 -2.40 14.23 -23.26
N GLU A 414 -1.46 13.34 -23.60
CA GLU A 414 -0.28 13.60 -24.46
C GLU A 414 0.74 14.64 -23.94
N GLN A 415 0.50 15.22 -22.76
CA GLN A 415 1.47 16.07 -22.09
C GLN A 415 2.34 15.19 -21.16
N LYS A 416 3.64 15.17 -21.42
CA LYS A 416 4.61 14.46 -20.58
C LYS A 416 4.94 15.33 -19.38
N VAL A 417 4.38 14.98 -18.21
CA VAL A 417 4.82 15.55 -16.94
C VAL A 417 5.95 14.68 -16.43
N MET A 418 7.18 15.19 -16.57
CA MET A 418 8.37 14.54 -16.04
C MET A 418 8.49 14.95 -14.56
N ILE A 419 8.15 14.05 -13.64
CA ILE A 419 8.33 14.28 -12.21
C ILE A 419 9.76 13.88 -11.86
N TYR A 420 10.65 14.86 -11.84
CA TYR A 420 11.98 14.68 -11.30
C TYR A 420 11.90 14.52 -9.77
N HIS A 421 12.74 13.67 -9.19
CA HIS A 421 12.83 13.46 -7.73
C HIS A 421 11.58 12.87 -7.03
N PHE A 422 10.74 12.07 -7.72
CA PHE A 422 9.62 11.38 -7.06
C PHE A 422 10.07 10.51 -5.87
N TYR A 423 11.21 9.85 -6.02
CA TYR A 423 11.82 9.11 -4.93
C TYR A 423 13.33 9.24 -4.97
N GLU A 424 13.91 9.61 -3.85
CA GLU A 424 15.33 9.88 -3.70
C GLU A 424 16.01 8.78 -2.89
N PHE A 425 16.86 8.00 -3.54
CA PHE A 425 17.73 7.04 -2.89
C PHE A 425 18.99 7.76 -2.41
N SER A 426 19.16 7.81 -1.10
CA SER A 426 20.46 8.06 -0.48
C SER A 426 20.79 6.90 0.45
N MET A 427 22.08 6.59 0.59
CA MET A 427 22.57 5.51 1.44
C MET A 427 22.01 5.61 2.88
N PHE A 428 21.96 6.85 3.40
CA PHE A 428 21.38 7.14 4.71
C PHE A 428 19.87 6.85 4.77
N ARG A 429 19.09 7.32 3.79
CA ARG A 429 17.63 7.09 3.75
C ARG A 429 17.33 5.60 3.60
N SER A 430 18.07 4.88 2.75
CA SER A 430 17.94 3.44 2.56
C SER A 430 18.21 2.66 3.86
N ALA A 431 19.27 3.01 4.61
CA ALA A 431 19.57 2.36 5.88
C ALA A 431 18.45 2.57 6.92
N VAL A 432 17.90 3.79 7.01
CA VAL A 432 16.77 4.06 7.92
C VAL A 432 15.51 3.31 7.50
N GLN A 433 15.22 3.26 6.21
CA GLN A 433 14.05 2.54 5.69
C GLN A 433 14.17 1.03 5.92
N MET A 434 15.34 0.44 5.70
CA MET A 434 15.59 -0.96 6.03
C MET A 434 15.33 -1.24 7.52
N TRP A 435 15.69 -0.31 8.41
CA TRP A 435 15.41 -0.44 9.83
C TRP A 435 13.91 -0.42 10.13
N THR A 436 13.19 0.56 9.60
CA THR A 436 11.75 0.72 9.84
C THR A 436 10.92 -0.38 9.20
N SER A 437 11.39 -0.95 8.09
CA SER A 437 10.76 -2.10 7.41
C SER A 437 11.08 -3.46 8.06
N GLY A 438 11.79 -3.46 9.21
CA GLY A 438 12.08 -4.67 9.98
C GLY A 438 13.40 -5.37 9.65
N ALA A 439 14.11 -4.96 8.59
CA ALA A 439 15.42 -5.49 8.18
C ALA A 439 16.57 -4.88 9.02
N LYS A 440 16.46 -4.97 10.35
CA LYS A 440 17.33 -4.28 11.31
C LYS A 440 18.80 -4.70 11.22
N ILE A 441 19.09 -5.98 11.02
CA ILE A 441 20.46 -6.51 10.92
C ILE A 441 21.16 -5.94 9.68
N LEU A 442 20.46 -5.95 8.55
CA LEU A 442 20.97 -5.46 7.27
C LEU A 442 21.26 -3.96 7.32
N SER A 443 20.31 -3.18 7.85
CA SER A 443 20.47 -1.74 8.09
C SER A 443 21.73 -1.42 8.90
N VAL A 444 22.00 -2.17 9.97
CA VAL A 444 23.19 -1.97 10.80
C VAL A 444 24.46 -2.32 10.04
N LEU A 445 24.49 -3.45 9.33
CA LEU A 445 25.66 -3.87 8.57
C LEU A 445 26.02 -2.83 7.50
N THR A 446 25.02 -2.38 6.73
CA THR A 446 25.18 -1.30 5.75
C THR A 446 25.70 -0.01 6.38
N PHE A 447 25.08 0.45 7.47
CA PHE A 447 25.52 1.69 8.13
C PHE A 447 26.92 1.56 8.75
N ALA A 448 27.27 0.42 9.34
CA ALA A 448 28.58 0.21 9.96
C ALA A 448 29.70 0.09 8.91
N PHE A 449 29.52 -0.73 7.88
CA PHE A 449 30.56 -1.04 6.90
C PHE A 449 30.70 -0.02 5.77
N SER A 450 29.61 0.67 5.42
CA SER A 450 29.65 1.75 4.42
C SER A 450 29.60 3.12 5.03
N GLY A 451 28.85 3.32 6.13
CA GLY A 451 28.70 4.64 6.74
C GLY A 451 29.89 5.01 7.63
N VAL A 452 30.24 4.17 8.60
CA VAL A 452 31.23 4.53 9.65
C VAL A 452 32.65 4.09 9.31
N TRP A 453 32.80 2.91 8.71
CA TRP A 453 34.11 2.29 8.49
C TRP A 453 35.05 3.07 7.54
N PRO A 454 34.60 3.60 6.38
CA PRO A 454 35.49 4.35 5.47
C PRO A 454 36.16 5.54 6.15
N TYR A 455 35.41 6.31 6.94
CA TYR A 455 35.95 7.46 7.69
C TYR A 455 36.92 7.02 8.78
N SER A 456 36.54 6.00 9.55
CA SER A 456 37.39 5.45 10.62
C SER A 456 38.74 4.98 10.05
N LYS A 457 38.74 4.28 8.92
CA LYS A 457 39.94 3.84 8.22
C LYS A 457 40.82 5.03 7.82
N GLN A 458 40.26 6.03 7.14
CA GLN A 458 41.03 7.19 6.67
C GLN A 458 41.63 8.00 7.82
N LEU A 459 40.88 8.20 8.91
CA LEU A 459 41.35 8.91 10.10
C LEU A 459 42.49 8.17 10.81
N VAL A 460 42.42 6.83 10.91
CA VAL A 460 43.49 6.04 11.52
C VAL A 460 44.75 6.07 10.66
N ILE A 461 44.63 5.95 9.33
CA ILE A 461 45.78 6.04 8.41
C ILE A 461 46.43 7.43 8.52
N LEU A 462 45.62 8.50 8.54
CA LEU A 462 46.10 9.87 8.71
C LEU A 462 46.81 10.07 10.05
N GLY A 463 46.21 9.57 11.14
CA GLY A 463 46.82 9.64 12.48
C GLY A 463 48.16 8.90 12.56
N LEU A 464 48.26 7.71 11.97
CA LEU A 464 49.51 6.93 11.94
C LEU A 464 50.61 7.58 11.11
N TRP A 465 50.25 8.36 10.08
CA TRP A 465 51.21 9.09 9.24
C TRP A 465 52.05 10.10 10.03
N PHE A 466 51.43 10.77 11.01
CA PHE A 466 52.06 11.79 11.85
C PHE A 466 52.54 11.26 13.20
N THR A 467 52.19 10.04 13.58
CA THR A 467 52.52 9.50 14.90
C THR A 467 53.99 9.04 14.97
N PRO A 468 54.78 9.47 15.97
CA PRO A 468 56.14 8.96 16.19
C PRO A 468 56.18 7.54 16.76
N PRO A 469 57.26 6.77 16.53
CA PRO A 469 57.39 5.40 17.06
C PRO A 469 57.35 5.28 18.58
N ASN A 470 57.66 6.36 19.30
CA ASN A 470 57.55 6.42 20.77
C ASN A 470 56.10 6.25 21.29
N ARG A 471 55.08 6.51 20.46
CA ARG A 471 53.66 6.32 20.80
C ARG A 471 53.09 5.03 20.21
N VAL A 472 53.51 4.68 19.00
CA VAL A 472 53.10 3.46 18.30
C VAL A 472 54.32 2.84 17.66
N SER A 473 54.83 1.75 18.25
CA SER A 473 55.98 1.00 17.75
C SER A 473 55.82 0.58 16.29
N VAL A 474 56.93 0.43 15.58
CA VAL A 474 56.96 0.06 14.16
C VAL A 474 56.20 -1.25 13.92
N LYS A 475 56.40 -2.25 14.80
CA LYS A 475 55.66 -3.53 14.74
C LYS A 475 54.15 -3.35 14.92
N ARG A 476 53.72 -2.49 15.85
CA ARG A 476 52.28 -2.25 16.09
C ARG A 476 51.66 -1.47 14.93
N ARG A 477 52.39 -0.51 14.36
CA ARG A 477 51.95 0.25 13.17
C ARG A 477 51.72 -0.66 11.97
N GLY A 478 52.68 -1.53 11.66
CA GLY A 478 52.55 -2.53 10.58
C GLY A 478 51.31 -3.41 10.79
N ALA A 479 51.15 -3.96 11.99
CA ALA A 479 49.97 -4.75 12.32
C ALA A 479 48.66 -3.96 12.15
N ILE A 480 48.60 -2.68 12.54
CA ILE A 480 47.39 -1.86 12.34
C ILE A 480 47.08 -1.70 10.85
N TYR A 481 48.07 -1.48 10.00
CA TYR A 481 47.84 -1.41 8.54
C TYR A 481 47.33 -2.73 7.97
N ASP A 482 47.89 -3.87 8.38
CA ASP A 482 47.42 -5.20 7.96
C ASP A 482 45.95 -5.43 8.37
N TRP A 483 45.56 -4.96 9.56
CA TRP A 483 44.18 -5.03 10.03
C TRP A 483 43.24 -4.14 9.23
N LEU A 484 43.65 -2.90 8.94
CA LEU A 484 42.86 -1.98 8.14
C LEU A 484 42.63 -2.53 6.73
N ASP A 485 43.61 -3.23 6.15
CA ASP A 485 43.47 -3.88 4.85
C ASP A 485 42.50 -5.07 4.89
N LEU A 486 42.60 -5.93 5.92
CA LEU A 486 41.72 -7.08 6.09
C LEU A 486 40.24 -6.68 6.23
N TYR A 487 39.94 -5.69 7.09
CA TYR A 487 38.58 -5.23 7.31
C TYR A 487 38.04 -4.39 6.14
N SER A 488 38.91 -3.77 5.33
CA SER A 488 38.49 -3.04 4.13
C SER A 488 37.84 -3.91 3.07
N LYS A 489 37.99 -5.24 3.13
CA LYS A 489 37.30 -6.16 2.22
C LYS A 489 35.80 -6.26 2.52
N TRP A 490 35.40 -5.98 3.76
CA TRP A 490 34.00 -6.03 4.20
C TRP A 490 33.22 -4.75 3.88
N SER A 491 33.89 -3.66 3.49
CA SER A 491 33.20 -2.44 3.04
C SER A 491 32.56 -2.58 1.65
N LEU A 492 32.75 -3.70 0.95
CA LEU A 492 32.08 -4.01 -0.33
C LEU A 492 30.69 -4.64 -0.15
N VAL A 493 30.31 -5.00 1.07
CA VAL A 493 29.02 -5.68 1.35
C VAL A 493 27.83 -4.86 0.88
N ASP A 494 27.90 -3.54 0.96
CA ASP A 494 26.83 -2.60 0.56
C ASP A 494 26.64 -2.47 -0.95
N ILE A 495 27.56 -2.99 -1.77
CA ILE A 495 27.34 -3.07 -3.23
C ILE A 495 26.37 -4.22 -3.57
N PHE A 496 26.26 -5.21 -2.69
CA PHE A 496 25.49 -6.44 -2.92
C PHE A 496 24.17 -6.50 -2.14
N VAL A 497 23.88 -5.47 -1.34
CA VAL A 497 22.72 -5.34 -0.44
C VAL A 497 21.84 -4.22 -0.93
#